data_AF-A0A9W6Y6M5-F1
#
_entry.id   AF-A0A9W6Y6M5-F1
#
_cell.length_a   1.000
_cell.length_b   1.000
_cell.length_c   1.000
_cell.angle_alpha   90.00
_cell.angle_beta   90.00
_cell.angle_gamma   90.00
#
_symmetry.space_group_name_H-M   'P 1'
#
loop_
_entity.id
_entity.type
_entity.pdbx_description
1 polymer ?
#
loop_
_entity_poly.entity_id
_entity_poly.type
_entity_poly.pdbx_seq_one_letter_code
_entity_poly.pdbx_strand_id
1 'polypeptide(L)'
;MEDQRVSNVLSGYGTEAEVMAMNLKAFDAETISKIDAFQRSLFTTCYKMENANYNLRQQVADVLTVYLILHYPRIKELQANGLAVQRMEAAAFNAGASIAEQLAWSSHPAACEKEQHKQPKKKHHDCSRN
;
A
#
# COMPACT_ATOMS: atom_id res chain seq x y z
N MET A 1 18.83 -20.86 27.46
CA MET A 1 18.63 -20.41 26.06
C MET A 1 17.20 -19.87 25.95
N GLU A 2 17.00 -18.64 26.42
CA GLU A 2 15.67 -17.98 26.46
C GLU A 2 15.61 -16.73 25.57
N ASP A 3 16.75 -16.10 25.26
CA ASP A 3 16.83 -14.90 24.43
C ASP A 3 16.27 -15.07 23.02
N GLN A 4 16.44 -16.25 22.41
CA GLN A 4 15.95 -16.49 21.05
C GLN A 4 14.42 -16.62 20.95
N ARG A 5 13.75 -16.96 22.07
CA ARG A 5 12.27 -17.02 22.11
C ARG A 5 11.66 -15.65 22.37
N VAL A 6 12.34 -14.81 23.14
CA VAL A 6 11.88 -13.44 23.42
C VAL A 6 12.02 -12.55 22.18
N SER A 7 13.09 -12.72 21.40
CA SER A 7 13.27 -11.95 20.15
C SER A 7 12.16 -12.21 19.12
N ASN A 8 11.69 -13.46 19.00
CA ASN A 8 10.57 -13.79 18.12
C ASN A 8 9.23 -13.19 18.60
N VAL A 9 8.95 -13.22 19.90
CA VAL A 9 7.71 -12.66 20.48
C VAL A 9 7.68 -11.14 20.39
N LEU A 10 8.84 -10.47 20.54
CA LEU A 10 8.95 -9.01 20.45
C LEU A 10 9.07 -8.50 19.02
N SER A 11 9.52 -9.33 18.07
CA SER A 11 9.66 -8.89 16.68
C SER A 11 8.32 -8.51 16.04
N GLY A 12 7.19 -9.00 16.56
CA GLY A 12 5.86 -8.70 16.01
C GLY A 12 5.69 -9.09 14.53
N TYR A 13 6.69 -9.70 13.92
CA TYR A 13 6.67 -10.18 12.55
C TYR A 13 6.14 -11.60 12.57
N GLY A 14 4.82 -11.69 12.55
CA GLY A 14 4.17 -12.83 11.91
C GLY A 14 4.81 -13.01 10.54
N THR A 15 5.36 -14.19 10.32
CA THR A 15 5.84 -14.67 9.03
C THR A 15 4.85 -14.30 7.94
N GLU A 16 5.34 -13.63 6.90
CA GLU A 16 4.57 -13.29 5.70
C GLU A 16 3.33 -12.45 6.01
N ALA A 17 3.53 -11.29 6.64
CA ALA A 17 2.91 -10.12 6.04
C ALA A 17 3.49 -10.06 4.63
N GLU A 18 2.80 -10.71 3.67
CA GLU A 18 2.81 -10.28 2.28
C GLU A 18 2.64 -8.78 2.40
N VAL A 19 3.77 -8.06 2.35
CA VAL A 19 3.77 -6.60 2.38
C VAL A 19 2.70 -6.29 1.39
N MET A 20 1.63 -5.60 1.83
CA MET A 20 0.57 -5.18 0.94
C MET A 20 1.24 -4.29 -0.11
N ALA A 21 1.86 -4.92 -1.10
CA ALA A 21 1.91 -4.47 -2.45
C ALA A 21 0.44 -4.46 -2.78
N MET A 22 -0.21 -3.36 -2.38
CA MET A 22 -1.52 -2.93 -2.84
C MET A 22 -1.60 -3.46 -4.24
N ASN A 23 -2.59 -4.30 -4.51
CA ASN A 23 -2.67 -4.97 -5.78
C ASN A 23 -2.89 -3.88 -6.84
N LEU A 24 -1.82 -3.21 -7.28
CA LEU A 24 -1.86 -2.11 -8.25
C LEU A 24 -2.43 -2.65 -9.56
N LYS A 25 -2.38 -3.98 -9.77
CA LYS A 25 -3.05 -4.69 -10.85
C LYS A 25 -4.59 -4.66 -10.77
N ALA A 26 -5.17 -4.23 -9.65
CA ALA A 26 -6.61 -4.00 -9.52
C ALA A 26 -7.05 -2.66 -10.13
N PHE A 27 -6.09 -1.75 -10.39
CA PHE A 27 -6.35 -0.50 -11.10
C PHE A 27 -6.18 -0.69 -12.61
N ASP A 28 -6.94 0.09 -13.37
CA ASP A 28 -6.75 0.17 -14.81
C ASP A 28 -5.41 0.84 -15.16
N ALA A 29 -4.96 0.68 -16.40
CA ALA A 29 -3.65 1.15 -16.84
C ALA A 29 -3.50 2.70 -16.76
N GLU A 30 -4.59 3.45 -16.90
CA GLU A 30 -4.58 4.90 -16.77
C GLU A 30 -4.33 5.28 -15.31
N THR A 31 -5.06 4.66 -14.39
CA THR A 31 -4.89 4.89 -12.95
C THR A 31 -3.49 4.50 -12.47
N ILE A 32 -2.96 3.37 -12.91
CA ILE A 32 -1.57 2.97 -12.62
C ILE A 32 -0.59 4.04 -13.10
N SER A 33 -0.76 4.55 -14.32
CA SER A 33 0.12 5.59 -14.88
C SER A 33 0.07 6.89 -14.06
N LYS A 34 -1.12 7.27 -13.57
CA LYS A 34 -1.29 8.42 -12.67
C LYS A 34 -0.61 8.18 -11.31
N ILE A 35 -0.73 6.98 -10.74
CA ILE A 35 -0.06 6.62 -9.47
C ILE A 35 1.46 6.62 -9.63
N ASP A 36 1.99 6.15 -10.75
CA ASP A 36 3.43 6.19 -11.05
C ASP A 36 3.93 7.64 -11.16
N ALA A 37 3.18 8.51 -11.85
CA ALA A 37 3.50 9.93 -11.94
C ALA A 37 3.43 10.62 -10.57
N PHE A 38 2.42 10.28 -9.75
CA PHE A 38 2.27 10.75 -8.38
C PHE A 38 3.47 10.36 -7.50
N GLN A 39 3.89 9.09 -7.55
CA GLN A 39 5.07 8.60 -6.83
C GLN A 39 6.34 9.33 -7.25
N ARG A 40 6.57 9.50 -8.56
CA ARG A 40 7.73 10.23 -9.07
C ARG A 40 7.73 11.69 -8.62
N SER A 41 6.57 12.32 -8.55
CA SER A 41 6.45 13.69 -8.03
C SER A 41 6.75 13.76 -6.52
N LEU A 42 6.30 12.77 -5.73
CA LEU A 42 6.55 12.73 -4.29
C LEU A 42 8.03 12.52 -3.94
N PHE A 43 8.69 11.62 -4.66
CA PHE A 43 10.05 11.18 -4.34
C PHE A 43 11.08 11.70 -5.35
N THR A 44 10.81 12.81 -6.04
CA THR A 44 11.66 13.34 -7.12
C THR A 44 13.13 13.51 -6.71
N THR A 45 13.39 13.92 -5.46
CA THR A 45 14.74 14.08 -4.90
C THR A 45 15.41 12.77 -4.48
N CYS A 46 14.65 11.69 -4.41
CA CYS A 46 15.12 10.35 -4.06
C CYS A 46 15.51 9.52 -5.29
N TYR A 47 15.41 10.10 -6.49
CA TYR A 47 15.84 9.51 -7.75
C TYR A 47 16.98 10.33 -8.35
N LYS A 48 17.75 9.69 -9.26
CA LYS A 48 18.83 10.34 -10.04
C LYS A 48 19.96 10.93 -9.19
N MET A 49 20.27 10.32 -8.04
CA MET A 49 21.48 10.66 -7.29
C MET A 49 22.73 10.25 -8.06
N GLU A 50 23.83 10.96 -7.82
CA GLU A 50 25.14 10.70 -8.43
C GLU A 50 25.59 9.24 -8.23
N ASN A 51 25.33 8.68 -7.04
CA ASN A 51 25.48 7.27 -6.77
C ASN A 51 24.10 6.59 -6.72
N ALA A 52 23.87 5.70 -7.68
CA ALA A 52 22.60 4.98 -7.81
C ALA A 52 22.25 4.10 -6.61
N ASN A 53 23.22 3.71 -5.77
CA ASN A 53 22.95 2.94 -4.55
C ASN A 53 22.21 3.74 -3.47
N TYR A 54 22.20 5.08 -3.59
CA TYR A 54 21.44 5.96 -2.71
C TYR A 54 20.05 6.31 -3.24
N ASN A 55 19.72 5.86 -4.47
CA ASN A 55 18.37 6.02 -4.99
C ASN A 55 17.39 5.17 -4.18
N LEU A 56 16.18 5.69 -4.03
CA LEU A 56 15.07 4.94 -3.45
C LEU A 56 14.73 3.75 -4.37
N ARG A 57 14.76 2.55 -3.81
CA ARG A 57 14.39 1.32 -4.54
C ARG A 57 12.91 1.37 -4.89
N GLN A 58 12.56 0.91 -6.10
CA GLN A 58 11.18 0.92 -6.60
C GLN A 58 10.20 0.25 -5.62
N GLN A 59 10.52 -0.94 -5.13
CA GLN A 59 9.69 -1.65 -4.16
C GLN A 59 9.42 -0.84 -2.88
N VAL A 60 10.41 -0.08 -2.40
CA VAL A 60 10.24 0.77 -1.21
C VAL A 60 9.36 1.97 -1.54
N ALA A 61 9.55 2.59 -2.71
CA ALA A 61 8.71 3.67 -3.19
C ALA A 61 7.25 3.24 -3.34
N ASP A 62 7.01 2.03 -3.87
CA ASP A 62 5.67 1.46 -4.05
C ASP A 62 4.96 1.34 -2.71
N VAL A 63 5.60 0.70 -1.73
CA VAL A 63 5.05 0.54 -0.38
C VAL A 63 4.76 1.89 0.26
N LEU A 64 5.69 2.85 0.20
CA LEU A 64 5.47 4.18 0.78
C LEU A 64 4.31 4.92 0.10
N THR A 65 4.23 4.89 -1.24
CA THR A 65 3.13 5.50 -2.00
C THR A 65 1.79 4.92 -1.60
N VAL A 66 1.72 3.59 -1.50
CA VAL A 66 0.54 2.83 -1.10
C VAL A 66 0.07 3.26 0.29
N TYR A 67 0.96 3.28 1.27
CA TYR A 67 0.62 3.71 2.64
C TYR A 67 0.15 5.16 2.67
N LEU A 68 0.80 6.04 1.91
CA LEU A 68 0.37 7.44 1.80
C LEU A 68 -1.04 7.55 1.22
N ILE A 69 -1.31 6.88 0.09
CA ILE A 69 -2.64 6.89 -0.55
C ILE A 69 -3.70 6.35 0.42
N LEU A 70 -3.44 5.21 1.08
CA LEU A 70 -4.37 4.58 2.02
C LEU A 70 -4.73 5.51 3.18
N HIS A 71 -3.74 6.21 3.74
CA HIS A 71 -3.92 7.04 4.92
C HIS A 71 -4.23 8.51 4.60
N TYR A 72 -4.24 8.90 3.33
CA TYR A 72 -4.51 10.27 2.90
C TYR A 72 -5.78 10.88 3.53
N PRO A 73 -6.95 10.21 3.55
CA PRO A 73 -8.15 10.78 4.15
C PRO A 73 -7.93 11.14 5.62
N ARG A 74 -7.27 10.25 6.36
CA ARG A 74 -6.99 10.45 7.78
C ARG A 74 -5.97 11.57 8.02
N ILE A 75 -4.91 11.63 7.20
CA ILE A 75 -3.91 12.70 7.27
C ILE A 75 -4.59 14.06 7.02
N LYS A 76 -5.51 14.12 6.06
CA LYS A 76 -6.28 15.33 5.73
C LYS A 76 -7.25 15.75 6.82
N GLU A 77 -7.95 14.81 7.46
CA GLU A 77 -8.80 15.10 8.62
C GLU A 77 -8.01 15.70 9.79
N LEU A 78 -6.81 15.17 10.05
CA LEU A 78 -5.98 15.59 11.18
C LEU A 78 -5.39 16.99 10.96
N GLN A 79 -4.83 17.26 9.78
CA GLN A 79 -4.26 18.56 9.44
C GLN A 79 -4.40 18.85 7.94
N ALA A 80 -5.57 19.37 7.53
CA ALA A 80 -5.87 19.68 6.13
C ALA A 80 -4.86 20.64 5.47
N ASN A 81 -4.30 21.58 6.24
CA ASN A 81 -3.29 22.53 5.75
C ASN A 81 -1.85 22.10 6.07
N GLY A 82 -1.66 20.87 6.56
CA GLY A 82 -0.35 20.33 6.89
C GLY A 82 0.49 20.12 5.63
N LEU A 83 1.82 20.23 5.79
CA LEU A 83 2.77 20.07 4.69
C LEU A 83 2.63 18.73 3.96
N ALA A 84 2.28 17.66 4.67
CA ALA A 84 2.04 16.35 4.08
C ALA A 84 0.86 16.38 3.09
N VAL A 85 -0.28 16.94 3.49
CA VAL A 85 -1.47 17.06 2.63
C VAL A 85 -1.15 17.91 1.41
N GLN A 86 -0.50 19.07 1.60
CA GLN A 86 -0.11 19.96 0.51
C GLN A 86 0.79 19.27 -0.51
N ARG A 87 1.79 18.50 -0.05
CA ARG A 87 2.69 17.76 -0.94
C ARG A 87 1.97 16.67 -1.70
N MET A 88 1.06 15.94 -1.06
CA MET A 88 0.29 14.89 -1.72
C MET A 88 -0.68 15.47 -2.76
N GLU A 89 -1.39 16.55 -2.43
CA GLU A 89 -2.30 17.20 -3.39
C GLU A 89 -1.55 17.83 -4.56
N ALA A 90 -0.38 18.45 -4.31
CA ALA A 90 0.49 18.95 -5.38
C ALA A 90 1.01 17.80 -6.27
N ALA A 91 1.39 16.67 -5.68
CA ALA A 91 1.84 15.51 -6.44
C ALA A 91 0.71 14.90 -7.29
N ALA A 92 -0.52 14.85 -6.77
CA ALA A 92 -1.68 14.37 -7.52
C ALA A 92 -2.02 15.31 -8.67
N PHE A 93 -2.00 16.62 -8.42
CA PHE A 93 -2.16 17.64 -9.46
C PHE A 93 -1.11 17.50 -10.56
N ASN A 94 0.17 17.33 -10.21
CA ASN A 94 1.25 17.12 -11.17
C ASN A 94 1.10 15.81 -11.96
N ALA A 95 0.45 14.81 -11.38
CA ALA A 95 0.12 13.55 -12.04
C ALA A 95 -1.15 13.62 -12.91
N GLY A 96 -1.82 14.78 -12.99
CA GLY A 96 -3.08 14.94 -13.70
C GLY A 96 -4.27 14.27 -13.00
N ALA A 97 -4.17 14.02 -11.71
CA ALA A 97 -5.22 13.46 -10.88
C ALA A 97 -5.89 14.54 -10.02
N SER A 98 -7.20 14.40 -9.84
CA SER A 98 -7.98 15.22 -8.92
C SER A 98 -7.92 14.69 -7.49
N ILE A 99 -8.28 15.55 -6.52
CA ILE A 99 -8.42 15.15 -5.11
C ILE A 99 -9.47 14.03 -4.96
N ALA A 100 -10.52 14.06 -5.78
CA ALA A 100 -11.56 13.02 -5.78
C ALA A 100 -11.02 11.66 -6.23
N GLU A 101 -10.21 11.62 -7.30
CA GLU A 101 -9.51 10.41 -7.73
C GLU A 101 -8.56 9.90 -6.64
N GLN A 102 -7.79 10.78 -6.01
CA GLN A 102 -6.91 10.40 -4.90
C GLN A 102 -7.66 9.81 -3.69
N LEU A 103 -8.84 10.35 -3.35
CA LEU A 103 -9.72 9.78 -2.34
C LEU A 103 -10.29 8.42 -2.77
N ALA A 104 -10.64 8.27 -4.06
CA ALA A 104 -11.08 6.99 -4.59
C ALA A 104 -9.97 5.93 -4.49
N TRP A 105 -8.72 6.28 -4.80
CA TRP A 105 -7.57 5.38 -4.64
C TRP A 105 -7.36 4.92 -3.20
N SER A 106 -7.73 5.72 -2.21
CA SER A 106 -7.66 5.33 -0.79
C SER A 106 -8.75 4.33 -0.38
N SER A 107 -9.87 4.30 -1.11
CA SER A 107 -11.04 3.47 -0.80
C SER A 107 -11.05 2.12 -1.54
N HIS A 108 -10.38 2.03 -2.69
CA HIS A 108 -10.29 0.83 -3.51
C HIS A 108 -9.50 -0.35 -2.89
N PRO A 109 -8.36 -0.15 -2.19
CA PRO A 109 -7.55 -1.23 -1.62
C PRO A 109 -8.31 -2.07 -0.59
N ALA A 110 -9.19 -1.44 0.18
CA ALA A 110 -10.02 -2.09 1.20
C ALA A 110 -11.17 -2.93 0.62
N ALA A 111 -11.47 -2.79 -0.68
CA ALA A 111 -12.53 -3.57 -1.32
C ALA A 111 -12.06 -4.99 -1.71
N CYS A 112 -10.76 -5.18 -2.02
CA CYS A 112 -10.23 -6.48 -2.46
C CYS A 112 -10.15 -7.50 -1.31
N GLU A 113 -10.04 -7.05 -0.06
CA GLU A 113 -10.08 -7.92 1.13
C GLU A 113 -11.47 -8.52 1.38
N LYS A 114 -12.55 -7.87 0.93
CA LYS A 114 -13.93 -8.28 1.24
C LYS A 114 -14.44 -9.44 0.40
N GLU A 115 -13.76 -9.81 -0.68
CA GLU A 115 -14.21 -10.89 -1.58
C GLU A 115 -13.53 -12.25 -1.34
N GLN A 116 -12.44 -12.32 -0.57
CA GLN A 116 -11.70 -13.59 -0.39
C GLN A 116 -12.18 -14.49 0.77
N HIS A 117 -13.20 -14.08 1.54
CA HIS A 117 -13.70 -14.86 2.69
C HIS A 117 -14.90 -15.79 2.42
N LYS A 118 -15.31 -16.01 1.16
CA LYS A 118 -16.28 -17.09 0.84
C LYS A 118 -15.56 -18.38 0.40
N GLN A 119 -14.98 -19.11 1.35
CA GLN A 119 -14.65 -20.52 1.10
C GLN A 119 -15.92 -21.39 1.09
N PRO A 120 -16.05 -22.35 0.14
CA PRO A 120 -17.16 -23.29 0.11
C PRO A 120 -16.95 -24.39 1.17
N LYS A 121 -17.96 -24.62 2.03
CA LYS A 121 -17.96 -25.74 2.99
C LYS A 121 -17.97 -27.08 2.24
N LYS A 122 -16.82 -27.73 2.09
CA LYS A 122 -16.75 -29.15 1.75
C LYS A 122 -17.09 -29.97 3.01
N LYS A 123 -18.23 -30.66 2.99
CA LYS A 123 -18.57 -31.68 4.00
C LYS A 123 -17.64 -32.88 3.78
N HIS A 124 -16.78 -33.14 4.75
CA HIS A 124 -16.00 -34.38 4.81
C HIS A 124 -16.96 -35.50 5.26
N HIS A 125 -17.13 -36.51 4.42
CA HIS A 125 -17.87 -37.72 4.76
C HIS A 125 -16.88 -38.67 5.43
N ASP A 126 -17.17 -39.09 6.65
CA ASP A 126 -16.57 -40.28 7.24
C ASP A 126 -17.61 -40.96 8.12
N CYS A 127 -17.96 -42.22 7.85
CA CYS A 127 -17.56 -43.33 8.71
C CYS A 127 -18.17 -44.68 8.24
N SER A 128 -17.25 -45.62 8.03
CA SER A 128 -17.29 -47.07 8.31
C SER A 128 -18.34 -48.01 7.71
N ARG A 129 -17.78 -48.97 6.95
CA ARG A 129 -18.28 -50.34 6.75
C ARG A 129 -18.70 -50.99 8.07
N ASN A 130 -19.85 -51.64 8.05
CA ASN A 130 -20.10 -52.92 8.71
C ASN A 130 -20.55 -53.91 7.63
#